data_AF-A0A9E7HNA6-F1
#
_entry.id   AF-A0A9E7HNA6-F1
#
_cell.length_a   1.000
_cell.length_b   1.000
_cell.length_c   1.000
_cell.angle_alpha   90.00
_cell.angle_beta   90.00
_cell.angle_gamma   90.00
#
_symmetry.space_group_name_H-M   'P 1'
#
loop_
_entity.id
_entity.type
_entity.pdbx_description
1 polymer ?
#
loop_
_entity_poly.entity_id
_entity_poly.type
_entity_poly.pdbx_seq_one_letter_code
_entity_poly.pdbx_strand_id
1 'polypeptide(L)'
;MYRQLSEAMDCLQHICTDVGPHNSRRPDNPCMSFSTCEGLQLLIRHFATCGRKPQAAAKTCPHCKRMWQLFRLHSSLCDQPASCRIPLCKQFKEKAQEEKVDETWRLLVKKVATARVMSSLANRKVPQVVHKSWMRCRGTR
;
A
#
# COMPACT_ATOMS: atom_id res chain seq x y z
N MET A 1 -12.50 4.83 -5.03
CA MET A 1 -11.14 4.95 -5.61
C MET A 1 -10.03 4.83 -4.55
N TYR A 2 -9.92 5.75 -3.57
CA TYR A 2 -8.80 5.73 -2.60
C TYR A 2 -8.70 4.44 -1.75
N ARG A 3 -9.82 3.75 -1.52
CA ARG A 3 -9.87 2.42 -0.86
C ARG A 3 -9.01 1.36 -1.58
N GLN A 4 -9.04 1.34 -2.92
CA GLN A 4 -8.24 0.38 -3.68
C GLN A 4 -6.74 0.69 -3.60
N LEU A 5 -6.39 1.98 -3.53
CA LEU A 5 -5.00 2.39 -3.31
C LEU A 5 -4.53 2.04 -1.89
N SER A 6 -5.36 2.25 -0.86
CA SER A 6 -5.00 1.85 0.50
C SER A 6 -4.82 0.34 0.61
N GLU A 7 -5.72 -0.43 0.02
CA GLU A 7 -5.60 -1.89 -0.06
C GLU A 7 -4.32 -2.32 -0.79
N ALA A 8 -3.98 -1.67 -1.91
CA ALA A 8 -2.73 -1.93 -2.63
C ALA A 8 -1.49 -1.59 -1.78
N MET A 9 -1.52 -0.54 -0.94
CA MET A 9 -0.42 -0.23 -0.01
C MET A 9 -0.25 -1.30 1.06
N ASP A 10 -1.34 -1.82 1.62
CA ASP A 10 -1.31 -2.91 2.59
C ASP A 10 -0.76 -4.19 1.96
N CYS A 11 -1.22 -4.53 0.75
CA CYS A 11 -0.72 -5.68 -0.01
C CYS A 11 0.77 -5.55 -0.36
N LEU A 12 1.21 -4.36 -0.75
CA LEU A 12 2.61 -4.11 -1.08
C LEU A 12 3.52 -4.33 0.14
N GLN A 13 3.09 -3.86 1.31
CA GLN A 13 3.80 -4.08 2.56
C GLN A 13 3.84 -5.56 2.91
N HIS A 14 2.68 -6.24 2.89
CA HIS A 14 2.58 -7.69 3.12
C HIS A 14 3.50 -8.49 2.19
N ILE A 15 3.54 -8.17 0.90
CA ILE A 15 4.40 -8.86 -0.08
C ILE A 15 5.89 -8.69 0.26
N CYS A 16 6.30 -7.47 0.61
CA CYS A 16 7.70 -7.16 0.88
C CYS A 16 8.15 -7.52 2.31
N THR A 17 7.24 -7.77 3.26
CA THR A 17 7.59 -8.11 4.65
C THR A 17 7.37 -9.58 5.00
N ASP A 18 6.27 -10.20 4.55
CA ASP A 18 5.78 -11.44 5.13
C ASP A 18 5.98 -12.66 4.21
N VAL A 19 5.76 -12.49 2.89
CA VAL A 19 5.86 -13.61 1.93
C VAL A 19 7.19 -13.65 1.18
N GLY A 20 7.94 -12.53 1.15
CA GLY A 20 9.14 -12.39 0.34
C GLY A 20 8.85 -12.50 -1.18
N PRO A 21 9.77 -12.06 -2.04
CA PRO A 21 9.59 -12.13 -3.49
C PRO A 21 9.69 -13.55 -4.07
N HIS A 22 10.07 -14.55 -3.25
CA HIS A 22 10.25 -15.94 -3.66
C HIS A 22 9.22 -16.83 -2.95
N ASN A 23 8.43 -17.54 -3.76
CA ASN A 23 7.36 -18.45 -3.37
C ASN A 23 7.81 -19.56 -2.40
N SER A 24 7.98 -19.22 -1.14
CA SER A 24 8.27 -20.20 -0.09
C SER A 24 7.27 -20.06 1.04
N ARG A 25 6.25 -20.91 0.91
CA ARG A 25 5.22 -21.27 1.90
C ARG A 25 4.03 -20.32 1.99
N ARG A 26 2.87 -20.95 2.08
CA ARG A 26 1.62 -20.33 2.52
C ARG A 26 1.95 -19.57 3.82
N PRO A 27 1.78 -18.25 3.88
CA PRO A 27 1.89 -17.55 5.14
C PRO A 27 0.85 -18.13 6.10
N ASP A 28 1.21 -18.30 7.38
CA ASP A 28 0.27 -18.72 8.44
C ASP A 28 -0.95 -17.79 8.55
N ASN A 29 -0.88 -16.60 7.94
CA ASN A 29 -1.99 -15.69 7.71
C ASN A 29 -2.37 -15.62 6.21
N PRO A 30 -3.59 -16.05 5.83
CA PRO A 30 -4.10 -15.83 4.49
C PRO A 30 -4.09 -14.33 4.16
N CYS A 31 -3.58 -13.95 2.99
CA CYS A 31 -3.70 -12.56 2.57
C CYS A 31 -5.20 -12.21 2.45
N MET A 32 -5.62 -11.13 3.11
CA MET A 32 -7.02 -10.71 3.15
C MET A 32 -7.59 -10.34 1.76
N SER A 33 -6.72 -10.08 0.79
CA SER A 33 -7.04 -9.68 -0.57
C SER A 33 -6.14 -10.38 -1.60
N PHE A 34 -6.36 -11.69 -1.77
CA PHE A 34 -5.57 -12.55 -2.65
C PHE A 34 -5.43 -12.03 -4.09
N SER A 35 -6.53 -11.57 -4.68
CA SER A 35 -6.52 -11.03 -6.05
C SER A 35 -5.63 -9.78 -6.18
N THR A 36 -5.63 -8.89 -5.19
CA THR A 36 -4.79 -7.69 -5.18
C THR A 36 -3.31 -8.05 -4.98
N CYS A 37 -3.02 -9.02 -4.11
CA CYS A 37 -1.66 -9.50 -3.86
C CYS A 37 -1.05 -10.17 -5.10
N GLU A 38 -1.80 -11.05 -5.77
CA GLU A 38 -1.36 -11.72 -7.00
C GLU A 38 -1.04 -10.71 -8.12
N GLY A 39 -1.94 -9.74 -8.34
CA GLY A 39 -1.72 -8.69 -9.32
C GLY A 39 -0.46 -7.85 -9.04
N LEU A 40 -0.19 -7.54 -7.77
CA LEU A 40 1.02 -6.83 -7.37
C LEU A 40 2.29 -7.67 -7.52
N GLN A 41 2.25 -8.96 -7.17
CA GLN A 41 3.38 -9.87 -7.37
C GLN A 41 3.80 -9.93 -8.84
N LEU A 42 2.83 -10.01 -9.76
CA LEU A 42 3.10 -9.97 -11.20
C LEU A 42 3.75 -8.64 -11.63
N LEU A 43 3.28 -7.51 -11.10
CA LEU A 43 3.88 -6.20 -11.38
C LEU A 43 5.30 -6.09 -10.79
N ILE A 44 5.57 -6.64 -9.59
CA ILE A 44 6.91 -6.67 -8.99
C ILE A 44 7.86 -7.49 -9.87
N ARG A 45 7.44 -8.70 -10.27
CA ARG A 45 8.23 -9.56 -11.15
C ARG A 45 8.53 -8.89 -12.49
N HIS A 46 7.52 -8.25 -13.08
CA HIS A 46 7.70 -7.49 -14.31
C HIS A 46 8.69 -6.33 -14.11
N PHE A 47 8.55 -5.55 -13.04
CA PHE A 47 9.42 -4.42 -12.78
C PHE A 47 10.89 -4.84 -12.60
N ALA A 48 11.13 -6.01 -12.01
CA ALA A 48 12.48 -6.57 -11.83
C ALA A 48 13.13 -7.04 -13.14
N THR A 49 12.35 -7.54 -14.11
CA THR A 49 12.87 -8.09 -15.38
C THR A 49 12.73 -7.14 -16.56
N CYS A 50 11.93 -6.08 -16.45
CA CYS A 50 11.70 -5.15 -17.55
C CYS A 50 12.90 -4.20 -17.71
N GLY A 51 13.65 -4.35 -18.80
CA GLY A 51 14.77 -3.47 -19.15
C GLY A 51 14.37 -2.03 -19.53
N ARG A 52 13.08 -1.70 -19.56
CA ARG A 52 12.58 -0.34 -19.87
C ARG A 52 12.50 0.48 -18.60
N LYS A 53 13.41 1.47 -18.46
CA LYS A 53 13.42 2.38 -17.32
C LYS A 53 12.16 3.28 -17.33
N PRO A 54 11.51 3.50 -16.16
CA PRO A 54 10.38 4.41 -16.06
C PRO A 54 10.70 5.87 -16.44
N GLN A 55 11.97 6.25 -16.33
CA GLN A 55 12.48 7.62 -16.51
C GLN A 55 13.14 7.84 -17.89
N ALA A 56 13.25 6.82 -18.74
CA ALA A 56 13.87 6.96 -20.06
C ALA A 56 12.83 7.46 -21.10
N ALA A 57 13.30 8.28 -22.04
CA ALA A 57 12.49 8.90 -23.10
C ALA A 57 11.94 7.91 -24.15
N ALA A 58 12.48 6.69 -24.22
CA ALA A 58 11.90 5.61 -25.03
C ALA A 58 10.60 5.09 -24.39
N LYS A 59 9.66 4.57 -25.21
CA LYS A 59 8.32 4.07 -24.81
C LYS A 59 8.29 3.49 -23.39
N THR A 60 7.82 4.29 -22.43
CA THR A 60 7.72 3.90 -21.02
C THR A 60 6.76 2.72 -20.87
N CYS A 61 7.20 1.65 -20.22
CA CYS A 61 6.34 0.51 -19.96
C CYS A 61 5.20 0.93 -19.00
N PRO A 62 3.91 0.71 -19.35
CA PRO A 62 2.79 1.12 -18.50
C PRO A 62 2.77 0.37 -17.16
N HIS A 63 3.18 -0.90 -17.14
CA HIS A 63 3.29 -1.70 -15.91
C HIS A 63 4.38 -1.14 -14.99
N CYS A 64 5.55 -0.80 -15.54
CA CYS A 64 6.63 -0.18 -14.76
C CYS A 64 6.23 1.19 -14.24
N LYS A 65 5.51 1.99 -15.03
CA LYS A 65 5.01 3.31 -14.61
C LYS A 65 4.06 3.19 -13.43
N ARG A 66 3.11 2.25 -13.48
CA ARG A 66 2.17 2.00 -12.36
C ARG A 66 2.91 1.55 -11.11
N MET A 67 3.84 0.59 -11.24
CA MET A 67 4.62 0.12 -10.10
C MET A 67 5.46 1.24 -9.48
N TRP A 68 6.11 2.05 -10.30
CA TRP A 68 6.90 3.19 -9.85
C TRP A 68 6.05 4.21 -9.08
N GLN A 69 4.82 4.49 -9.54
CA GLN A 69 3.87 5.34 -8.82
C GLN A 69 3.45 4.75 -7.47
N LEU A 70 3.27 3.42 -7.37
CA LEU A 70 2.97 2.76 -6.10
C LEU A 70 4.12 2.87 -5.09
N PHE A 71 5.37 2.68 -5.52
CA PHE A 71 6.54 2.88 -4.66
C PHE A 71 6.67 4.34 -4.20
N ARG A 72 6.43 5.30 -5.11
CA ARG A 72 6.40 6.72 -4.76
C ARG A 72 5.32 7.02 -3.71
N LEU A 73 4.12 6.48 -3.90
CA LEU A 73 3.02 6.64 -2.94
C LEU A 73 3.37 6.05 -1.58
N HIS A 74 3.94 4.83 -1.56
CA HIS A 74 4.39 4.20 -0.33
C HIS A 74 5.41 5.06 0.42
N SER A 75 6.45 5.56 -0.26
CA SER A 75 7.47 6.41 0.38
C SER A 75 6.90 7.68 1.03
N SER A 76 5.83 8.22 0.45
CA SER A 76 5.14 9.40 0.97
C SER A 76 4.34 9.08 2.23
N LEU A 77 3.88 7.83 2.38
CA LEU A 77 3.14 7.33 3.53
C LEU A 77 4.03 6.66 4.59
N CYS A 78 5.29 6.35 4.25
CA CYS A 78 6.20 5.62 5.12
C CYS A 78 6.92 6.56 6.09
N ASP A 79 6.77 6.33 7.39
CA ASP A 79 7.41 7.13 8.44
C ASP A 79 8.82 6.62 8.79
N GLN A 80 9.11 5.35 8.50
CA GLN A 80 10.38 4.70 8.83
C GLN A 80 11.10 4.17 7.57
N PRO A 81 11.69 5.05 6.75
CA PRO A 81 12.34 4.64 5.51
C PRO A 81 13.58 3.76 5.73
N ALA A 82 14.24 3.84 6.90
CA ALA A 82 15.48 3.10 7.20
C ALA A 82 15.26 1.60 7.42
N SER A 83 14.12 1.21 8.00
CA SER A 83 13.74 -0.19 8.26
C SER A 83 12.76 -0.73 7.22
N CYS A 84 12.36 0.09 6.24
CA CYS A 84 11.36 -0.29 5.25
C CYS A 84 11.93 -1.30 4.24
N ARG A 85 11.21 -2.41 4.04
CA ARG A 85 11.57 -3.47 3.08
C ARG A 85 11.05 -3.22 1.65
N ILE A 86 10.28 -2.16 1.44
CA ILE A 86 9.70 -1.87 0.13
C ILE A 86 10.78 -1.28 -0.80
N PRO A 87 10.95 -1.85 -2.01
CA PRO A 87 11.92 -1.36 -2.98
C PRO A 87 11.77 0.14 -3.26
N LEU A 88 12.90 0.82 -3.43
CA LEU A 88 12.99 2.26 -3.76
C LEU A 88 12.42 3.21 -2.68
N CYS A 89 11.84 2.72 -1.57
CA CYS A 89 11.22 3.57 -0.55
C CYS A 89 12.17 4.65 -0.05
N LYS A 90 13.40 4.27 0.31
CA LYS A 90 14.44 5.21 0.79
C LYS A 90 14.81 6.25 -0.28
N GLN A 91 15.08 5.80 -1.50
CA GLN A 91 15.46 6.68 -2.62
C GLN A 91 14.37 7.72 -2.94
N PHE A 92 13.10 7.32 -2.88
CA PHE A 92 12.00 8.26 -3.07
C PHE A 92 11.85 9.23 -1.91
N LYS A 93 12.10 8.79 -0.67
CA LYS A 93 12.03 9.66 0.50
C LYS A 93 13.08 10.77 0.43
N GLU A 94 14.30 10.42 0.04
CA GLU A 94 15.41 11.37 -0.19
C GLU A 94 15.04 12.39 -1.28
N LYS A 95 14.59 11.92 -2.45
CA LYS A 95 14.14 12.82 -3.53
C LYS A 95 12.99 13.73 -3.16
N ALA A 96 12.05 13.26 -2.33
CA ALA A 96 10.92 14.07 -1.88
C ALA A 96 11.32 15.16 -0.88
N GLN A 97 12.48 15.05 -0.23
CA GLN A 97 13.03 16.12 0.62
C GLN A 97 13.72 17.19 -0.22
N GLU A 98 14.35 16.80 -1.34
CA GLU A 98 15.02 17.72 -2.27
C GLU A 98 14.03 18.47 -3.16
N GLU A 99 12.96 17.80 -3.62
CA GLU A 99 11.97 18.39 -4.52
C GLU A 99 10.79 19.04 -3.77
N LYS A 100 10.36 20.22 -4.20
CA LYS A 100 9.07 20.77 -3.78
C LYS A 100 7.93 19.88 -4.29
N VAL A 101 7.44 19.01 -3.41
CA VAL A 101 6.32 18.11 -3.72
C VAL A 101 5.06 18.92 -3.99
N ASP A 102 4.45 18.69 -5.16
CA ASP A 102 3.19 19.28 -5.62
C ASP A 102 2.04 19.14 -4.61
N GLU A 103 1.18 20.15 -4.52
CA GLU A 103 0.04 20.18 -3.58
C GLU A 103 -0.97 19.08 -3.89
N THR A 104 -1.21 18.79 -5.17
CA THR A 104 -2.12 17.72 -5.60
C THR A 104 -1.64 16.37 -5.10
N TRP A 105 -0.32 16.13 -5.15
CA TRP A 105 0.27 14.91 -4.60
C TRP A 105 0.08 14.82 -3.08
N ARG A 106 0.29 15.91 -2.34
CA ARG A 106 0.06 15.92 -0.88
C ARG A 106 -1.40 15.60 -0.54
N LEU A 107 -2.36 16.15 -1.29
CA LEU A 107 -3.78 15.87 -1.11
C LEU A 107 -4.10 14.40 -1.40
N LEU A 108 -3.52 13.81 -2.46
CA LEU A 108 -3.67 12.38 -2.75
C LEU A 108 -3.17 11.52 -1.58
N VAL A 109 -1.96 11.79 -1.09
CA VAL A 109 -1.36 11.04 0.02
C VAL A 109 -2.24 11.12 1.27
N LYS A 110 -2.74 12.32 1.62
CA LYS A 110 -3.68 12.49 2.74
C LYS A 110 -4.95 11.66 2.57
N LYS A 111 -5.59 11.71 1.39
CA LYS A 111 -6.82 10.93 1.12
C LYS A 111 -6.59 9.42 1.21
N VAL A 112 -5.45 8.93 0.74
CA VAL A 112 -5.09 7.51 0.86
C VAL A 112 -4.82 7.14 2.31
N ALA A 113 -4.12 7.97 3.08
CA ALA A 113 -3.89 7.74 4.50
C ALA A 113 -5.21 7.65 5.28
N THR A 114 -6.13 8.60 5.07
CA THR A 114 -7.47 8.59 5.68
C THR A 114 -8.25 7.33 5.29
N ALA A 115 -8.26 6.97 3.99
CA ALA A 115 -8.94 5.76 3.52
C ALA A 115 -8.37 4.48 4.16
N ARG A 116 -7.05 4.41 4.37
CA ARG A 116 -6.37 3.28 5.04
C ARG A 116 -6.83 3.14 6.49
N VAL A 117 -6.85 4.25 7.24
CA VAL A 117 -7.33 4.26 8.63
C VAL A 117 -8.80 3.85 8.70
N MET A 118 -9.66 4.43 7.85
CA MET A 118 -11.09 4.08 7.82
C MET A 118 -11.32 2.61 7.47
N SER A 119 -10.58 2.06 6.50
CA SER A 119 -10.69 0.64 6.11
C SER A 119 -10.23 -0.28 7.24
N SER A 120 -9.15 0.07 7.95
CA SER A 120 -8.71 -0.67 9.13
C SER A 120 -9.77 -0.65 10.23
N LEU A 121 -10.36 0.52 10.53
CA LEU A 121 -11.41 0.67 11.53
C LEU A 121 -12.66 -0.16 11.17
N ALA A 122 -13.10 -0.11 9.91
CA ALA A 122 -14.25 -0.88 9.44
C ALA A 122 -14.05 -2.40 9.58
N ASN A 123 -12.81 -2.87 9.45
CA ASN A 123 -12.47 -4.30 9.55
C ASN A 123 -12.19 -4.77 10.98
N ARG A 124 -12.23 -3.89 12.00
CA ARG A 124 -12.01 -4.28 13.39
C ARG A 124 -13.20 -5.11 13.90
N LYS A 125 -12.91 -6.25 14.54
CA LYS A 125 -13.91 -6.97 15.34
C LYS A 125 -14.30 -6.11 16.54
N VAL A 126 -15.54 -5.65 16.58
CA VAL A 126 -16.08 -4.90 17.74
C VAL A 126 -16.04 -5.83 18.96
N PRO A 127 -15.37 -5.43 20.07
CA PRO A 127 -15.37 -6.23 21.27
C PRO A 127 -16.79 -6.52 21.75
N GLN A 128 -17.08 -7.76 22.16
CA GLN A 128 -18.43 -8.16 22.58
C GLN A 128 -19.00 -7.25 23.68
N VAL A 129 -18.16 -6.68 24.55
CA VAL A 129 -18.58 -5.73 25.59
C VAL A 129 -19.16 -4.43 25.01
N VAL A 130 -18.54 -3.91 23.95
CA VAL A 130 -19.02 -2.71 23.24
C VAL A 130 -20.30 -3.03 22.48
N HIS A 131 -20.37 -4.21 21.84
CA HIS A 131 -21.56 -4.66 21.14
C HIS A 131 -22.77 -4.80 22.08
N LYS A 132 -22.59 -5.41 23.26
CA LYS A 132 -23.63 -5.52 24.30
C LYS A 132 -24.07 -4.16 24.83
N SER A 133 -23.13 -3.22 25.02
CA SER A 133 -23.45 -1.85 25.43
C SER A 133 -24.27 -1.09 24.37
N TRP A 134 -23.95 -1.24 23.08
CA TRP A 134 -24.72 -0.62 22.00
C TRP A 134 -26.13 -1.20 21.87
N MET A 135 -26.31 -2.51 22.08
CA MET A 135 -27.64 -3.11 22.11
C MET A 135 -28.48 -2.56 23.26
N ARG A 136 -27.87 -2.30 24.42
CA ARG A 136 -28.55 -1.69 25.58
C ARG A 136 -29.02 -0.26 25.28
N CYS A 137 -28.20 0.56 24.62
CA CYS A 137 -28.60 1.94 24.27
C CYS A 137 -29.59 2.03 23.10
N ARG A 138 -29.74 0.98 22.29
CA ARG A 138 -30.71 0.94 21.18
C ARG A 138 -32.11 0.48 21.60
N GLY A 139 -32.27 -0.13 22.78
CA GLY A 139 -33.56 -0.65 23.28
C GLY A 139 -34.40 0.34 24.09
N THR A 140 -33.94 1.58 24.30
CA THR A 140 -34.66 2.64 25.03
C THR A 140 -35.12 3.73 24.08
N ARG A 141 -36.17 3.45 23.30
CA ARG A 141 -37.01 4.47 22.70
C ARG A 141 -38.46 3.98 22.68
#